data_AF-A0A1E4DKJ4-F1
#
_entry.id   AF-A0A1E4DKJ4-F1
#
_cell.length_a   1.000
_cell.length_b   1.000
_cell.length_c   1.000
_cell.angle_alpha   90.00
_cell.angle_beta   90.00
_cell.angle_gamma   90.00
#
_symmetry.space_group_name_H-M   'P 1'
#
loop_
_entity.id
_entity.type
_entity.pdbx_description
1 polymer ?
#
loop_
_entity_poly.entity_id
_entity_poly.type
_entity_poly.pdbx_seq_one_letter_code
_entity_poly.pdbx_strand_id
1 'polypeptide(L)'
;MMQQTNQRGIDIKLFGALFVLVGLLDLLIIEWFPHYALKLFGVMVAGPMAYVVKLHSPAAHFLIGYGFIFLRPWAWGLAMAYGGFGLISELMNQWEFGFHQLRTGFMVTTALFLCYVAWRRVLFADPLSPDTRLASSSHEVHL
;
A
#
# COMPACT_ATOMS: atom_id res chain seq x y z
N MET A 1 20.89 24.38 6.64
CA MET A 1 20.88 22.90 6.56
C MET A 1 19.56 22.24 7.04
N MET A 2 18.50 22.99 7.39
CA MET A 2 17.20 22.43 7.82
C MET A 2 16.20 22.12 6.69
N GLN A 3 16.46 22.55 5.44
CA GLN A 3 15.50 22.44 4.34
C GLN A 3 15.52 21.07 3.63
N GLN A 4 16.63 20.33 3.69
CA GLN A 4 16.79 19.03 3.02
C GLN A 4 16.06 17.87 3.72
N THR A 5 15.85 17.94 5.04
CA THR A 5 15.16 16.87 5.80
C THR A 5 13.66 16.81 5.50
N ASN A 6 13.05 17.97 5.20
CA ASN A 6 11.60 18.06 5.00
C ASN A 6 11.14 17.56 3.60
N GLN A 7 12.06 17.47 2.63
CA GLN A 7 11.75 17.03 1.27
C GLN A 7 11.86 15.53 1.03
N ARG A 8 12.44 14.77 1.96
CA ARG A 8 12.64 13.32 1.79
C ARG A 8 11.29 12.59 1.76
N GLY A 9 10.99 11.99 0.61
CA GLY A 9 9.83 11.12 0.42
C GLY A 9 8.48 11.83 0.48
N ILE A 10 8.41 13.13 0.16
CA ILE A 10 7.13 13.88 0.15
C ILE A 10 6.08 13.18 -0.71
N ASP A 11 6.47 12.70 -1.89
CA ASP A 11 5.62 11.92 -2.79
C ASP A 11 5.04 10.67 -2.14
N ILE A 12 5.86 9.86 -1.46
CA ILE A 12 5.39 8.69 -0.71
C ILE A 12 4.46 9.10 0.44
N LYS A 13 4.75 10.21 1.14
CA LYS A 13 3.89 10.73 2.20
C LYS A 13 2.55 11.21 1.66
N LEU A 14 2.52 11.82 0.49
CA LEU A 14 1.30 12.22 -0.22
C LEU A 14 0.47 10.98 -0.59
N PHE A 15 1.11 9.93 -1.12
CA PHE A 15 0.43 8.65 -1.30
C PHE A 15 -0.08 8.09 0.02
N GLY A 16 0.67 8.21 1.11
CA GLY A 16 0.22 7.80 2.44
C GLY A 16 -1.05 8.52 2.90
N ALA A 17 -1.12 9.84 2.72
CA ALA A 17 -2.31 10.62 3.00
C ALA A 17 -3.50 10.21 2.11
N LEU A 18 -3.24 9.95 0.82
CA LEU A 18 -4.25 9.45 -0.10
C LEU A 18 -4.77 8.06 0.32
N PHE A 19 -3.90 7.17 0.78
CA PHE A 19 -4.28 5.85 1.32
C PHE A 19 -5.18 5.98 2.55
N VAL A 20 -4.90 6.92 3.46
CA VAL A 20 -5.79 7.21 4.60
C VAL A 20 -7.15 7.71 4.11
N LEU A 21 -7.18 8.63 3.14
CA LEU A 21 -8.43 9.12 2.55
C LEU A 21 -9.23 7.97 1.91
N VAL A 22 -8.58 7.10 1.16
CA VAL A 22 -9.22 5.92 0.55
C VAL A 22 -9.74 4.97 1.61
N GLY A 23 -9.01 4.73 2.70
CA GLY A 23 -9.50 3.93 3.83
C GLY A 23 -10.77 4.51 4.48
N LEU A 24 -10.89 5.84 4.54
CA LEU A 24 -12.13 6.49 5.00
C LEU A 24 -13.27 6.30 3.99
N LEU A 25 -12.99 6.44 2.70
CA LEU A 25 -13.98 6.21 1.65
C LEU A 25 -14.46 4.75 1.62
N ASP A 26 -13.56 3.79 1.83
CA ASP A 26 -13.90 2.37 1.97
C ASP A 26 -14.91 2.15 3.09
N LEU A 27 -14.70 2.74 4.28
CA LEU A 27 -15.65 2.64 5.38
C LEU A 27 -17.02 3.24 5.02
N LEU A 28 -17.04 4.41 4.38
CA LEU A 28 -18.29 5.05 3.94
C LEU A 28 -19.04 4.19 2.91
N ILE A 29 -18.32 3.61 1.95
CA ILE A 29 -18.91 2.72 0.93
C ILE A 29 -19.46 1.45 1.58
N ILE A 30 -18.74 0.86 2.53
CA ILE A 30 -19.21 -0.33 3.26
C ILE A 30 -20.51 -0.03 4.00
N GLU A 31 -20.58 1.11 4.67
CA GLU A 31 -21.75 1.53 5.45
C GLU A 31 -22.95 1.91 4.56
N TRP A 32 -22.73 2.61 3.45
CA TRP A 32 -23.80 3.00 2.53
C TRP A 32 -24.26 1.87 1.61
N PHE A 33 -23.41 0.86 1.37
CA PHE A 33 -23.72 -0.27 0.50
C PHE A 33 -23.45 -1.63 1.19
N PRO A 34 -24.13 -1.91 2.32
CA PRO A 34 -23.85 -3.10 3.12
C PRO A 34 -24.13 -4.40 2.36
N HIS A 35 -25.15 -4.38 1.48
CA HIS A 35 -25.56 -5.53 0.66
C HIS A 35 -24.69 -5.80 -0.58
N TYR A 36 -23.74 -4.93 -0.90
CA TYR A 36 -22.87 -5.13 -2.05
C TYR A 36 -22.04 -6.42 -1.88
N ALA A 37 -22.13 -7.36 -2.81
CA ALA A 37 -21.37 -8.60 -2.71
C ALA A 37 -19.90 -8.37 -3.11
N LEU A 38 -18.97 -8.82 -2.28
CA LEU A 38 -17.55 -8.64 -2.53
C LEU A 38 -17.03 -9.77 -3.44
N LYS A 39 -16.47 -9.42 -4.59
CA LYS A 39 -15.78 -10.37 -5.47
C LYS A 39 -14.32 -10.49 -5.04
N LEU A 40 -13.90 -11.68 -4.63
CA LEU A 40 -12.55 -11.95 -4.16
C LEU A 40 -12.07 -13.30 -4.69
N PHE A 41 -10.97 -13.30 -5.44
CA PHE A 41 -10.38 -14.52 -6.02
C PHE A 41 -11.37 -15.39 -6.81
N GLY A 42 -12.23 -14.78 -7.64
CA GLY A 42 -13.24 -15.50 -8.41
C GLY A 42 -14.45 -15.98 -7.59
N VAL A 43 -14.53 -15.63 -6.30
CA VAL A 43 -15.65 -16.00 -5.42
C VAL A 43 -16.44 -14.76 -5.04
N MET A 44 -17.76 -14.90 -4.95
CA MET A 44 -18.66 -13.85 -4.45
C MET A 44 -18.97 -14.10 -2.98
N VAL A 45 -18.47 -13.22 -2.10
CA VAL A 45 -18.77 -13.24 -0.67
C VAL A 45 -19.98 -12.34 -0.41
N ALA A 46 -21.07 -12.95 0.08
CA ALA A 46 -22.34 -12.29 0.37
C ALA A 46 -22.77 -12.52 1.84
N GLY A 47 -23.84 -11.82 2.26
CA GLY A 47 -24.38 -11.93 3.61
C GLY A 47 -23.52 -11.24 4.69
N PRO A 48 -23.77 -11.50 5.98
CA PRO A 48 -23.11 -10.82 7.09
C PRO A 48 -21.59 -10.95 7.08
N MET A 49 -21.07 -12.09 6.61
CA MET A 49 -19.62 -12.32 6.49
C MET A 49 -18.97 -11.40 5.46
N ALA A 50 -19.69 -10.94 4.45
CA ALA A 50 -19.17 -9.98 3.48
C ALA A 50 -18.79 -8.66 4.15
N TYR A 51 -19.50 -8.23 5.20
CA TYR A 51 -19.16 -7.02 5.96
C TYR A 51 -17.78 -7.15 6.61
N VAL A 52 -17.55 -8.24 7.35
CA VAL A 52 -16.27 -8.50 8.02
C VAL A 52 -15.14 -8.61 7.01
N VAL A 53 -15.37 -9.33 5.91
CA VAL A 53 -14.35 -9.46 4.86
C VAL A 53 -14.07 -8.09 4.26
N LYS A 54 -15.06 -7.26 3.92
CA LYS A 54 -14.82 -5.92 3.35
C LYS A 54 -13.93 -5.02 4.22
N LEU A 55 -14.01 -5.14 5.55
CA LEU A 55 -13.19 -4.36 6.48
C LEU A 55 -11.67 -4.59 6.34
N HIS A 56 -11.25 -5.68 5.67
CA HIS A 56 -9.83 -5.88 5.37
C HIS A 56 -9.27 -4.74 4.51
N SER A 57 -10.08 -4.18 3.60
CA SER A 57 -9.67 -3.10 2.68
C SER A 57 -9.32 -1.81 3.42
N PRO A 58 -10.24 -1.19 4.20
CA PRO A 58 -9.91 0.02 4.94
C PRO A 58 -8.78 -0.21 5.95
N ALA A 59 -8.72 -1.38 6.59
CA ALA A 59 -7.63 -1.71 7.51
C ALA A 59 -6.26 -1.71 6.81
N ALA A 60 -6.17 -2.35 5.65
CA ALA A 60 -4.95 -2.36 4.84
C ALA A 60 -4.60 -0.94 4.37
N HIS A 61 -5.58 -0.18 3.89
CA HIS A 61 -5.36 1.20 3.44
C HIS A 61 -4.84 2.11 4.57
N PHE A 62 -5.39 2.01 5.78
CA PHE A 62 -4.90 2.79 6.92
C PHE A 62 -3.50 2.39 7.37
N LEU A 63 -3.21 1.09 7.43
CA LEU A 63 -1.88 0.62 7.83
C LEU A 63 -0.81 1.03 6.82
N ILE A 64 -1.07 0.87 5.52
CA ILE A 64 -0.17 1.33 4.45
C ILE A 64 -0.04 2.85 4.50
N GLY A 65 -1.15 3.57 4.64
CA GLY A 65 -1.17 5.03 4.71
C GLY A 65 -0.33 5.58 5.85
N TYR A 66 -0.53 5.05 7.07
CA TYR A 66 0.31 5.36 8.23
C TYR A 66 1.78 5.03 7.96
N GLY A 67 2.03 3.83 7.45
CA GLY A 67 3.36 3.38 7.11
C GLY A 67 4.08 4.30 6.13
N PHE A 68 3.38 4.84 5.13
CA PHE A 68 3.93 5.74 4.12
C PHE A 68 4.15 7.16 4.64
N ILE A 69 3.21 7.70 5.43
CA ILE A 69 3.35 9.03 6.07
C ILE A 69 4.61 9.09 6.94
N PHE A 70 4.87 8.01 7.68
CA PHE A 70 6.02 7.92 8.60
C PHE A 70 7.21 7.14 8.03
N LEU A 71 7.17 6.76 6.75
CA LEU A 71 8.20 5.98 6.06
C LEU A 71 8.67 4.74 6.86
N ARG A 72 7.73 4.01 7.45
CA ARG A 72 8.01 2.82 8.27
C ARG A 72 8.56 1.68 7.39
N PRO A 73 9.60 0.94 7.83
CA PRO A 73 10.22 -0.10 7.00
C PRO A 73 9.29 -1.20 6.53
N TRP A 74 8.37 -1.62 7.40
CA TRP A 74 7.38 -2.66 7.09
C TRP A 74 6.33 -2.20 6.05
N ALA A 75 6.17 -0.90 5.84
CA ALA A 75 5.12 -0.36 4.97
C ALA A 75 5.35 -0.72 3.51
N TRP A 76 6.62 -0.79 3.09
CA TRP A 76 6.97 -1.23 1.75
C TRP A 76 6.49 -2.66 1.48
N GLY A 77 6.84 -3.59 2.37
CA GLY A 77 6.44 -4.99 2.24
C GLY A 77 4.92 -5.17 2.27
N LEU A 78 4.25 -4.45 3.17
CA LEU A 78 2.79 -4.48 3.27
C LEU A 78 2.12 -3.95 1.99
N ALA A 79 2.60 -2.83 1.44
CA ALA A 79 2.08 -2.28 0.19
C ALA A 79 2.27 -3.23 -0.99
N MET A 80 3.46 -3.84 -1.11
CA MET A 80 3.74 -4.82 -2.17
C MET A 80 2.84 -6.06 -2.05
N ALA A 81 2.69 -6.59 -0.83
CA ALA A 81 1.85 -7.77 -0.59
C ALA A 81 0.36 -7.47 -0.86
N TYR A 82 -0.16 -6.37 -0.34
CA TYR A 82 -1.57 -6.01 -0.50
C TYR A 82 -1.93 -5.62 -1.94
N GLY A 83 -1.07 -4.86 -2.62
CA GLY A 83 -1.28 -4.56 -4.03
C GLY A 83 -1.18 -5.81 -4.91
N GLY A 84 -0.23 -6.72 -4.62
CA GLY A 84 -0.14 -8.02 -5.29
C GLY A 84 -1.38 -8.89 -5.08
N PHE A 85 -1.89 -8.94 -3.85
CA PHE A 85 -3.16 -9.58 -3.50
C PHE A 85 -4.31 -9.02 -4.35
N GLY A 86 -4.42 -7.70 -4.46
CA GLY A 86 -5.45 -7.04 -5.28
C GLY A 86 -5.34 -7.39 -6.76
N LEU A 87 -4.13 -7.39 -7.32
CA LEU A 87 -3.88 -7.75 -8.73
C LEU A 87 -4.26 -9.20 -9.03
N ILE A 88 -3.86 -10.15 -8.18
CA ILE A 88 -4.19 -11.57 -8.37
C ILE A 88 -5.69 -11.81 -8.22
N SER A 89 -6.31 -11.24 -7.18
CA SER A 89 -7.75 -11.33 -6.94
C SER A 89 -8.54 -10.78 -8.13
N GLU A 90 -8.14 -9.62 -8.65
CA GLU A 90 -8.80 -9.00 -9.78
C GLU A 90 -8.63 -9.81 -11.07
N LEU A 91 -7.44 -10.35 -11.34
CA LEU A 91 -7.21 -11.23 -12.47
C LEU A 91 -8.14 -12.46 -12.43
N MET A 92 -8.23 -13.14 -11.28
CA MET A 92 -9.14 -14.27 -11.10
C MET A 92 -10.60 -13.86 -11.22
N ASN A 93 -10.95 -12.69 -10.70
CA ASN A 93 -12.32 -12.17 -10.81
C ASN A 93 -12.72 -11.87 -12.26
N GLN A 94 -11.81 -11.36 -13.10
CA GLN A 94 -12.13 -11.14 -14.52
C GLN A 94 -12.14 -12.44 -15.32
N TRP A 95 -11.33 -13.42 -14.92
CA TRP A 95 -11.39 -14.77 -15.48
C TRP A 95 -12.76 -15.41 -15.24
N GLU A 96 -13.27 -15.35 -14.01
CA GLU A 96 -14.53 -16.00 -13.63
C GLU A 96 -15.76 -15.19 -14.04
N PHE A 97 -15.75 -13.87 -13.82
CA PHE A 97 -16.94 -13.01 -13.99
C PHE A 97 -16.92 -12.17 -15.27
N GLY A 98 -15.91 -12.33 -16.12
CA GLY A 98 -15.74 -11.59 -17.36
C GLY A 98 -14.99 -10.26 -17.21
N PHE A 99 -14.59 -9.71 -18.36
CA PHE A 99 -13.79 -8.50 -18.47
C PHE A 99 -14.55 -7.24 -18.03
N HIS A 100 -13.88 -6.32 -17.33
CA HIS A 100 -14.47 -5.06 -16.89
C HIS A 100 -13.49 -3.89 -17.00
N GLN A 101 -13.76 -2.96 -17.92
CA GLN A 101 -12.86 -1.86 -18.28
C GLN A 101 -12.36 -1.04 -17.08
N LEU A 102 -13.28 -0.60 -16.19
CA LEU A 102 -12.92 0.18 -15.01
C LEU A 102 -11.98 -0.57 -14.06
N ARG A 103 -12.19 -1.88 -13.89
CA ARG A 103 -11.37 -2.69 -12.98
C ARG A 103 -10.00 -2.95 -13.60
N THR A 104 -9.94 -3.18 -14.91
CA THR A 104 -8.68 -3.27 -15.66
C THR A 104 -7.88 -1.98 -15.57
N GLY A 105 -8.52 -0.82 -15.71
CA GLY A 105 -7.88 0.47 -15.47
C GLY A 105 -7.24 0.54 -14.08
N PHE A 106 -7.99 0.14 -13.05
CA PHE A 106 -7.50 0.09 -11.67
C PHE A 106 -6.33 -0.89 -11.49
N MET A 107 -6.35 -2.05 -12.13
CA MET A 107 -5.22 -3.00 -12.11
C MET A 107 -3.96 -2.38 -12.70
N VAL A 108 -4.06 -1.76 -13.88
CA VAL A 108 -2.90 -1.16 -14.56
C VAL A 108 -2.31 -0.06 -13.70
N THR A 109 -3.14 0.83 -13.14
CA THR A 109 -2.65 1.89 -12.24
C THR A 109 -2.05 1.32 -10.97
N THR A 110 -2.62 0.23 -10.41
CA THR A 110 -2.06 -0.46 -9.24
C THR A 110 -0.70 -1.05 -9.55
N ALA A 111 -0.53 -1.72 -10.70
CA ALA A 111 0.75 -2.29 -11.11
C ALA A 111 1.82 -1.20 -11.29
N LEU A 112 1.47 -0.08 -11.94
CA LEU A 112 2.38 1.06 -12.09
C LEU A 112 2.76 1.67 -10.73
N PHE A 113 1.80 1.80 -9.83
CA PHE A 113 2.05 2.27 -8.46
C PHE A 113 2.99 1.33 -7.69
N LEU A 114 2.79 0.02 -7.79
CA LEU A 114 3.69 -0.96 -7.16
C LEU A 114 5.10 -0.92 -7.73
N CYS A 115 5.24 -0.80 -9.05
CA CYS A 115 6.55 -0.59 -9.69
C CYS A 115 7.22 0.68 -9.16
N TYR A 116 6.47 1.77 -9.01
CA TYR A 116 6.97 3.01 -8.44
C TYR A 116 7.39 2.85 -6.97
N VAL A 117 6.58 2.19 -6.13
CA VAL A 117 6.92 1.92 -4.72
C VAL A 117 8.15 0.99 -4.61
N ALA A 118 8.25 -0.02 -5.48
CA ALA A 118 9.42 -0.90 -5.58
C ALA A 118 10.69 -0.11 -5.93
N TRP A 119 10.61 0.81 -6.89
CA TRP A 119 11.70 1.74 -7.22
C TRP A 119 12.10 2.60 -6.02
N ARG A 120 11.14 3.02 -5.20
CA ARG A 120 11.35 3.88 -4.02
C ARG A 120 11.68 3.12 -2.73
N ARG A 121 11.98 1.82 -2.80
CA ARG A 121 12.26 0.95 -1.63
C ARG A 121 13.27 1.52 -0.64
N VAL A 122 14.28 2.25 -1.11
CA VAL A 122 15.35 2.83 -0.27
C VAL A 122 14.81 3.84 0.75
N LEU A 123 13.65 4.45 0.50
CA LEU A 123 13.02 5.36 1.47
C LEU A 123 12.51 4.67 2.72
N PHE A 124 12.28 3.35 2.65
CA PHE A 124 11.79 2.53 3.75
C PHE A 124 12.92 1.73 4.43
N ALA A 125 14.18 1.88 3.99
CA ALA A 125 15.29 1.25 4.68
C ALA A 125 15.51 1.93 6.05
N ASP A 126 15.68 1.12 7.10
CA ASP A 126 16.08 1.65 8.41
C ASP A 126 17.39 2.42 8.28
N PRO A 127 17.52 3.61 8.90
CA PRO A 127 18.81 4.26 8.99
C PRO A 127 19.75 3.33 9.75
N LEU A 128 20.89 2.97 9.14
CA LEU A 128 21.92 2.11 9.73
C LEU A 128 22.12 2.43 11.22
N SER A 129 22.26 1.39 12.05
CA SER A 129 22.48 1.56 13.48
C SER A 129 23.67 2.51 13.72
N PRO A 130 23.65 3.30 14.81
CA PRO A 130 24.75 4.22 15.14
C PRO A 130 26.13 3.54 15.11
N ASP A 131 26.20 2.29 15.56
CA ASP A 131 27.43 1.48 15.62
C ASP A 131 28.02 1.23 14.23
N THR A 132 27.19 0.96 13.22
CA THR A 132 27.65 0.76 11.84
C THR A 132 28.11 2.07 11.20
N ARG A 133 27.51 3.21 11.57
CA ARG A 133 27.95 4.54 11.12
C ARG A 133 29.31 4.91 11.69
N LEU A 134 29.55 4.65 12.98
CA LEU A 134 30.83 4.90 13.64
C LEU A 134 31.95 4.00 13.09
N ALA A 135 31.66 2.73 12.81
CA ALA A 135 32.62 1.81 12.20
C ALA A 135 33.02 2.25 10.77
N SER A 136 32.06 2.73 9.97
CA SER A 136 32.31 3.25 8.62
C SER A 136 33.18 4.51 8.62
N SER A 137 32.94 5.46 9.53
CA SER A 137 33.75 6.68 9.62
C SER A 137 35.17 6.43 10.12
N SER A 138 35.36 5.41 10.96
CA SER A 138 36.68 5.05 11.50
C SER A 138 37.61 4.50 10.42
N HIS A 139 37.05 3.83 9.41
CA HIS A 139 37.81 3.16 8.35
C HIS A 139 38.31 4.13 7.26
N GLU A 140 37.64 5.29 7.08
CA GLU A 140 38.07 6.34 6.15
C GLU A 140 39.18 7.24 6.71
N VAL A 141 39.35 7.31 8.03
CA VAL A 141 40.37 8.17 8.68
C VAL A 141 41.76 7.52 8.71
N HIS A 142 41.86 6.22 8.39
CA HIS A 142 43.11 5.44 8.45
C HIS A 142 43.78 5.19 7.08
N LEU A 143 43.36 5.89 6.02
CA LEU A 143 44.00 5.89 4.70
C LEU A 143 44.53 7.28 4.36
#